data_AF-A0A2P6GDI4-F1
#
_entry.id   AF-A0A2P6GDI4-F1
#
_cell.length_a   1.000
_cell.length_b   1.000
_cell.length_c   1.000
_cell.angle_alpha   90.00
_cell.angle_beta   90.00
_cell.angle_gamma   90.00
#
_symmetry.space_group_name_H-M   'P 1'
#
loop_
_entity.id
_entity.type
_entity.pdbx_description
1 polymer ?
#
loop_
_entity_poly.entity_id
_entity_poly.type
_entity_poly.pdbx_seq_one_letter_code
_entity_poly.pdbx_strand_id
1 'polypeptide(L)' 'MKKILISTLFIFVLTACQTKYLTPEGERLAKNVAAGCVFGEIFFEDCKAGAAVTGAATIIDGQN' A
#
# COMPACT_ATOMS: atom_id res chain seq x y z
N MET A 1 -29.53 -10.94 18.87
CA MET A 1 -29.25 -11.31 17.47
C MET A 1 -29.25 -10.13 16.50
N LYS A 2 -30.22 -9.20 16.58
CA LYS A 2 -30.28 -7.99 15.70
C LYS A 2 -29.02 -7.10 15.75
N LYS A 3 -28.37 -6.98 16.92
CA LYS A 3 -27.13 -6.19 17.11
C LYS A 3 -25.91 -6.77 16.38
N ILE A 4 -25.82 -8.10 16.26
CA ILE A 4 -24.73 -8.78 15.55
C ILE A 4 -24.90 -8.58 14.04
N LEU A 5 -26.13 -8.74 13.54
CA LEU A 5 -26.49 -8.48 12.15
C LEU A 5 -26.17 -7.03 11.71
N ILE A 6 -26.44 -6.05 12.57
CA ILE A 6 -26.12 -4.64 12.31
C ILE A 6 -24.60 -4.41 12.28
N SER A 7 -23.85 -5.05 13.19
CA SER A 7 -22.38 -4.96 13.22
C SER A 7 -21.73 -5.57 11.98
N THR A 8 -22.19 -6.73 11.53
CA THR A 8 -21.69 -7.37 10.31
C THR A 8 -22.01 -6.52 9.07
N LEU A 9 -23.21 -5.94 9.00
CA LEU A 9 -23.60 -5.06 7.89
C LEU A 9 -22.73 -3.79 7.85
N PHE A 10 -22.38 -3.23 9.02
CA PHE A 10 -21.54 -2.04 9.10
C PHE A 10 -20.10 -2.29 8.61
N ILE A 11 -19.55 -3.47 8.93
CA ILE A 11 -18.23 -3.89 8.44
C ILE A 11 -18.25 -4.09 6.92
N PHE A 12 -19.31 -4.68 6.38
CA PHE A 12 -19.48 -4.84 4.92
C PHE A 12 -19.62 -3.50 4.19
N VAL A 13 -20.27 -2.50 4.79
CA VAL A 13 -20.38 -1.15 4.19
C VAL A 13 -19.03 -0.43 4.21
N LEU A 14 -18.23 -0.59 5.27
CA LEU A 14 -16.88 -0.02 5.37
C LEU A 14 -15.88 -0.65 4.36
N THR A 15 -16.03 -1.94 4.05
CA THR A 15 -15.23 -2.62 3.02
C THR A 15 -15.75 -2.38 1.60
N ALA A 16 -17.01 -1.98 1.43
CA ALA A 16 -17.56 -1.56 0.13
C ALA A 16 -17.24 -0.10 -0.20
N CYS A 17 -16.97 0.75 0.80
CA CYS A 17 -16.51 2.13 0.62
C CYS A 17 -14.98 2.21 0.42
N GLN A 18 -14.41 1.27 -0.32
CA GLN A 18 -13.02 1.33 -0.77
C GLN A 18 -12.99 2.14 -2.07
N THR A 19 -13.30 3.43 -2.00
CA THR A 19 -12.94 4.33 -3.09
C THR A 19 -11.43 4.23 -3.24
N LYS A 20 -10.95 3.81 -4.42
CA LYS A 20 -9.52 3.75 -4.73
C LYS A 20 -8.97 5.17 -4.68
N TYR A 21 -8.46 5.60 -3.53
CA TYR A 21 -7.83 6.91 -3.37
C TYR A 21 -6.52 7.02 -4.15
N LEU A 22 -5.91 5.88 -4.48
CA LEU A 22 -4.71 5.80 -5.30
C LEU A 22 -5.07 5.46 -6.74
N THR A 23 -4.47 6.20 -7.66
CA THR A 23 -4.39 5.80 -9.07
C THR A 23 -3.68 4.45 -9.19
N PRO A 24 -3.86 3.69 -10.30
CA PRO A 24 -3.10 2.47 -10.52
C PRO A 24 -1.58 2.64 -10.36
N GLU A 25 -1.03 3.77 -10.81
CA GLU A 25 0.39 4.11 -10.61
C GLU A 25 0.72 4.43 -9.15
N GLY A 26 -0.17 5.10 -8.42
CA GLY A 26 0.01 5.32 -6.99
C GLY A 26 0.02 4.02 -6.20
N GLU A 27 -0.83 3.05 -6.56
CA GLU A 27 -0.83 1.72 -5.96
C GLU A 27 0.45 0.95 -6.27
N ARG A 28 0.94 1.04 -7.51
CA ARG A 28 2.22 0.44 -7.93
C ARG A 28 3.40 1.02 -7.14
N LEU A 29 3.45 2.35 -7.03
CA LEU A 29 4.45 3.07 -6.24
C LEU A 29 4.42 2.65 -4.78
N ALA A 30 3.24 2.66 -4.15
CA ALA A 30 3.10 2.28 -2.74
C ALA A 30 3.54 0.83 -2.47
N LYS A 31 3.21 -0.11 -3.36
CA LYS A 31 3.63 -1.52 -3.25
C LYS A 31 5.14 -1.67 -3.35
N ASN A 32 5.78 -1.00 -4.30
CA ASN A 32 7.22 -1.09 -4.49
C ASN A 32 8.00 -0.42 -3.36
N VAL A 33 7.52 0.72 -2.87
CA VAL A 33 8.08 1.39 -1.68
C VAL A 33 7.97 0.50 -0.44
N ALA A 34 6.83 -0.16 -0.23
CA ALA A 34 6.64 -1.09 0.89
C ALA A 34 7.56 -2.31 0.77
N ALA A 35 7.67 -2.90 -0.43
CA ALA A 35 8.60 -3.99 -0.68
C ALA A 35 10.06 -3.55 -0.44
N GLY A 36 10.44 -2.38 -0.93
CA GLY A 36 11.78 -1.83 -0.73
C GLY A 36 12.10 -1.48 0.71
N CYS A 37 11.12 -1.05 1.51
CA CYS A 37 11.31 -0.91 2.96
C CYS A 37 11.69 -2.25 3.60
N VAL A 38 10.96 -3.33 3.29
CA VAL A 38 11.27 -4.66 3.82
C VAL A 38 12.66 -5.12 3.38
N PHE A 39 12.99 -4.97 2.10
CA PHE A 39 14.32 -5.35 1.61
C PHE A 39 15.43 -4.45 2.18
N GLY A 40 15.17 -3.15 2.36
CA GLY A 40 16.11 -2.21 2.98
C GLY A 40 16.43 -2.57 4.42
N GLU A 41 15.41 -2.96 5.18
CA GLU A 41 15.60 -3.44 6.55
C GLU A 41 16.42 -4.73 6.61
N ILE A 42 16.16 -5.68 5.70
CA ILE A 42 16.85 -6.99 5.68
C ILE A 42 18.33 -6.85 5.29
N PHE A 43 18.64 -6.02 4.28
CA PHE A 43 19.98 -5.95 3.71
C PHE A 43 20.85 -4.83 4.29
N PHE A 44 20.22 -3.75 4.77
CA PHE A 44 20.91 -2.52 5.15
C PHE A 44 20.49 -2.00 6.53
N GLU A 45 19.62 -2.70 7.25
CA GLU A 45 19.02 -2.25 8.53
C GLU A 45 18.40 -0.84 8.42
N ASP A 46 17.96 -0.49 7.20
CA ASP A 46 17.41 0.82 6.88
C ASP A 46 16.27 0.70 5.87
N CYS A 47 15.06 0.47 6.41
CA CYS A 47 13.83 0.53 5.64
C CYS A 47 13.68 1.85 4.85
N LYS A 48 14.09 3.01 5.38
CA LYS A 48 13.89 4.29 4.71
C LYS A 48 14.75 4.40 3.45
N ALA A 49 16.00 3.96 3.52
CA ALA A 49 16.88 3.90 2.36
C ALA A 49 16.31 2.96 1.28
N GLY A 50 15.89 1.75 1.65
CA GLY A 50 15.31 0.79 0.70
C GLY A 50 14.00 1.27 0.07
N ALA A 51 13.12 1.89 0.88
CA ALA A 51 11.89 2.51 0.43
C ALA A 51 12.15 3.66 -0.57
N ALA A 52 13.16 4.50 -0.29
CA ALA A 52 13.50 5.64 -1.13
C ALA A 52 14.04 5.19 -2.50
N VAL A 53 14.95 4.20 -2.52
CA VAL A 53 15.55 3.69 -3.76
C VAL A 53 14.50 3.01 -4.64
N THR A 54 13.67 2.15 -4.07
CA THR A 54 12.60 1.45 -4.82
C THR A 54 11.48 2.39 -5.26
N GLY A 55 11.13 3.38 -4.45
CA GLY A 55 10.22 4.45 -4.82
C GLY A 55 10.74 5.25 -6.01
N ALA A 56 11.99 5.69 -5.96
CA ALA A 56 12.63 6.40 -7.06
C ALA A 56 12.70 5.54 -8.34
N ALA A 57 13.12 4.28 -8.22
CA ALA A 57 13.16 3.34 -9.34
C ALA A 57 11.78 3.14 -9.98
N THR A 58 10.72 3.08 -9.17
CA THR A 58 9.34 2.93 -9.67
C THR A 58 8.86 4.15 -10.44
N ILE A 59 9.22 5.36 -9.98
CA ILE A 59 8.90 6.60 -10.72
C ILE A 59 9.65 6.62 -12.06
N ILE A 60 10.94 6.29 -12.07
CA ILE A 60 11.78 6.29 -13.28
C ILE A 60 11.25 5.26 -14.30
N ASP A 61 10.92 4.05 -13.85
CA ASP A 61 10.36 2.99 -14.69
C ASP A 61 9.01 3.40 -15.31
N GLY A 62 8.21 4.20 -14.61
CA GLY A 62 6.94 4.73 -15.13
C GLY A 62 7.06 5.89 -16.13
N GLN A 63 8.27 6.39 -16.39
CA GLN A 63 8.53 7.47 -17.36
C GLN A 63 9.00 6.97 -18.74
N ASN A 64 9.15 5.66 -18.92
CA ASN A 64 9.60 5.02 -20.15
C ASN A 64 8.43 4.38 -20.92
#